data_AF-A0A351BEH2-F1
#
_entry.id   AF-A0A351BEH2-F1
#
_cell.length_a   1.000
_cell.length_b   1.000
_cell.length_c   1.000
_cell.angle_alpha   90.00
_cell.angle_beta   90.00
_cell.angle_gamma   90.00
#
_symmetry.space_group_name_H-M   'P 1'
#
loop_
_entity.id
_entity.type
_entity.pdbx_description
1 polymer ?
#
loop_
_entity_poly.entity_id
_entity_poly.type
_entity_poly.pdbx_seq_one_letter_code
_entity_poly.pdbx_strand_id
1 'polypeptide(L)'
;MSGFTESVVEQAELAWLENVGWRVRSGAGIAPGEPAAERDDYGQVVLGLRLHDALARLNPALPAEALDDAFRKLTRPEGVDPVVRNRALHRLLVDGVTVEYRDAGGSIRGAQTRVIDFDDPAGNDWLAVNQFSVVENKHSRRPDVLLFVNGLPLAVLELKNPAAENATIWSAFQQLQTYEAGVPTLFAPNALLAVSDGVEARVGTLGAGREWFKPWRTITGETLADAHLPELQVVIAGLCAPRRFLDLLRDFIVFEDDGGRIVKKMA
;
A
#
# COMPACT_ATOMS: atom_id res chain seq x y z
N MET A 1 -35.49 -0.64 -10.22
CA MET A 1 -34.22 -0.07 -10.70
C MET A 1 -33.41 0.33 -9.47
N SER A 2 -32.72 -0.62 -8.83
CA SER A 2 -31.73 -0.25 -7.79
C SER A 2 -30.53 0.31 -8.53
N GLY A 3 -30.32 1.62 -8.42
CA GLY A 3 -29.17 2.28 -9.04
C GLY A 3 -27.87 1.63 -8.59
N PHE A 4 -26.92 1.51 -9.51
CA PHE A 4 -25.54 1.15 -9.22
C PHE A 4 -24.96 2.23 -8.29
N THR A 5 -24.89 1.95 -6.99
CA THR A 5 -24.41 2.91 -5.97
C THR A 5 -22.94 2.67 -5.64
N GLU A 6 -22.26 3.67 -5.09
CA GLU A 6 -20.89 3.58 -4.57
C GLU A 6 -20.69 2.38 -3.65
N SER A 7 -21.65 2.10 -2.76
CA SER A 7 -21.61 0.95 -1.87
C SER A 7 -21.61 -0.40 -2.61
N VAL A 8 -22.21 -0.50 -3.80
CA VAL A 8 -22.16 -1.73 -4.62
C VAL A 8 -20.78 -1.91 -5.23
N VAL A 9 -20.17 -0.83 -5.70
CA VAL A 9 -18.81 -0.86 -6.28
C VAL A 9 -17.79 -1.21 -5.20
N GLU A 10 -17.85 -0.57 -4.04
CA GLU A 10 -16.97 -0.85 -2.90
C GLU A 10 -17.11 -2.32 -2.44
N GLN A 11 -18.34 -2.84 -2.33
CA GLN A 11 -18.55 -4.26 -1.99
C GLN A 11 -17.98 -5.21 -3.04
N ALA A 12 -18.13 -4.90 -4.33
CA ALA A 12 -17.56 -5.69 -5.41
C ALA A 12 -16.03 -5.67 -5.37
N GLU A 13 -15.43 -4.49 -5.15
CA GLU A 13 -13.99 -4.31 -5.00
C GLU A 13 -13.43 -5.16 -3.87
N LEU A 14 -14.05 -5.09 -2.68
CA LEU A 14 -13.64 -5.90 -1.52
C LEU A 14 -13.76 -7.39 -1.80
N ALA A 15 -14.84 -7.84 -2.45
CA ALA A 15 -15.00 -9.24 -2.85
C ALA A 15 -13.94 -9.68 -3.87
N TRP A 16 -13.55 -8.82 -4.81
CA TRP A 16 -12.46 -9.10 -5.75
C TRP A 16 -11.11 -9.19 -5.03
N LEU A 17 -10.85 -8.32 -4.05
CA LEU A 17 -9.66 -8.38 -3.21
C LEU A 17 -9.62 -9.68 -2.39
N GLU A 18 -10.72 -10.09 -1.78
CA GLU A 18 -10.81 -11.39 -1.09
C GLU A 18 -10.51 -12.56 -2.03
N ASN A 19 -11.09 -12.55 -3.23
CA ASN A 19 -10.88 -13.60 -4.23
C ASN A 19 -9.42 -13.73 -4.68
N VAL A 20 -8.66 -12.64 -4.72
CA VAL A 20 -7.24 -12.70 -5.09
C VAL A 20 -6.31 -12.97 -3.90
N GLY A 21 -6.83 -13.02 -2.67
CA GLY A 21 -6.09 -13.49 -1.48
C GLY A 21 -5.92 -12.49 -0.34
N TRP A 22 -6.62 -11.35 -0.36
CA TRP A 22 -6.58 -10.38 0.74
C TRP A 22 -7.61 -10.72 1.81
N ARG A 23 -7.24 -10.58 3.09
CA ARG A 23 -8.25 -10.53 4.16
C ARG A 23 -8.88 -9.14 4.17
N VAL A 24 -10.19 -9.03 4.19
CA VAL A 24 -10.87 -7.73 4.29
C VAL A 24 -11.25 -7.40 5.73
N ARG A 25 -11.05 -6.14 6.13
CA ARG A 25 -11.52 -5.58 7.40
C ARG A 25 -12.08 -4.18 7.20
N SER A 26 -13.00 -3.80 8.09
CA SER A 26 -13.46 -2.41 8.18
C SER A 26 -12.49 -1.56 8.97
N GLY A 27 -12.11 -0.40 8.44
CA GLY A 27 -11.31 0.61 9.12
C GLY A 27 -11.97 1.10 10.40
N ALA A 28 -13.30 1.18 10.43
CA ALA A 28 -14.06 1.47 11.65
C ALA A 28 -13.93 0.33 12.67
N GLY A 29 -13.92 -0.93 12.24
CA GLY A 29 -13.80 -2.09 13.12
C GLY A 29 -12.40 -2.32 13.71
N ILE A 30 -11.38 -1.62 13.21
CA ILE A 30 -9.99 -1.63 13.74
C ILE A 30 -9.53 -0.25 14.21
N ALA A 31 -10.47 0.68 14.37
CA ALA A 31 -10.17 2.06 14.75
C ALA A 31 -9.65 2.16 16.20
N PRO A 32 -8.85 3.20 16.53
CA PRO A 32 -8.44 3.47 17.90
C PRO A 32 -9.63 3.55 18.85
N GLY A 33 -9.56 2.83 19.97
CA GLY A 33 -10.61 2.76 20.99
C GLY A 33 -11.63 1.62 20.79
N GLU A 34 -11.59 0.91 19.67
CA GLU A 34 -12.46 -0.25 19.44
C GLU A 34 -11.86 -1.54 20.03
N PRO A 35 -12.68 -2.57 20.33
CA PRO A 35 -12.20 -3.83 20.90
C PRO A 35 -11.16 -4.56 20.03
N ALA A 36 -11.22 -4.38 18.71
CA ALA A 36 -10.30 -4.95 17.75
C ALA A 36 -9.36 -3.88 17.15
N ALA A 37 -9.11 -2.79 17.88
CA ALA A 37 -8.19 -1.74 17.49
C ALA A 37 -6.82 -2.32 17.13
N GLU A 38 -6.28 -1.90 15.98
CA GLU A 38 -4.93 -2.28 15.53
C GLU A 38 -3.96 -1.09 15.60
N ARG A 39 -4.42 0.03 16.16
CA ARG A 39 -3.69 1.30 16.33
C ARG A 39 -4.10 2.01 17.62
N ASP A 40 -3.18 2.75 18.20
CA ASP A 40 -3.40 3.56 19.40
C ASP A 40 -4.03 4.91 19.08
N ASP A 41 -3.72 5.47 17.91
CA ASP A 41 -4.22 6.77 17.47
C ASP A 41 -4.35 6.86 15.94
N TYR A 42 -5.08 7.87 15.46
CA TYR A 42 -5.37 8.04 14.03
C TYR A 42 -4.17 8.54 13.20
N GLY A 43 -3.07 8.99 13.83
CA GLY A 43 -1.84 9.39 13.15
C GLY A 43 -0.93 8.20 12.81
N GLN A 44 -1.15 7.03 13.40
CA GLN A 44 -0.46 5.81 13.01
C GLN A 44 -1.00 5.32 11.66
N VAL A 45 -0.13 5.26 10.64
CA VAL A 45 -0.48 4.74 9.31
C VAL A 45 -0.05 3.28 9.11
N VAL A 46 0.90 2.81 9.92
CA VAL A 46 1.37 1.42 9.94
C VAL A 46 0.61 0.65 11.01
N LEU A 47 0.21 -0.58 10.71
CA LEU A 47 -0.36 -1.52 11.68
C LEU A 47 0.80 -2.17 12.43
N GLY A 48 1.22 -1.53 13.53
CA GLY A 48 2.50 -1.81 14.19
C GLY A 48 2.65 -3.26 14.65
N LEU A 49 1.62 -3.83 15.27
CA LEU A 49 1.66 -5.22 15.75
C LEU A 49 1.90 -6.22 14.60
N ARG A 50 1.21 -6.04 13.48
CA ARG A 50 1.38 -6.90 12.29
C ARG A 50 2.78 -6.81 11.72
N LEU A 51 3.36 -5.59 11.70
CA LEU A 51 4.73 -5.40 11.23
C LEU A 51 5.74 -6.08 12.16
N HIS A 52 5.56 -5.96 13.48
CA HIS A 52 6.41 -6.64 14.46
C HIS A 52 6.34 -8.16 14.31
N ASP A 53 5.12 -8.71 14.23
CA ASP A 53 4.88 -10.15 14.02
C ASP A 53 5.50 -10.66 12.71
N ALA A 54 5.41 -9.87 11.64
CA ALA A 54 6.02 -10.21 10.36
C ALA A 54 7.56 -10.19 10.44
N LEU A 55 8.16 -9.16 11.04
CA LEU A 55 9.61 -9.08 11.23
C LEU A 55 10.12 -10.29 12.04
N ALA A 56 9.41 -10.69 13.10
CA ALA A 56 9.75 -11.86 13.90
C ALA A 56 9.60 -13.17 13.10
N ARG A 57 8.50 -13.33 12.37
CA ARG A 57 8.22 -14.52 11.55
C ARG A 57 9.26 -14.71 10.44
N LEU A 58 9.65 -13.63 9.77
CA LEU A 58 10.59 -13.67 8.64
C LEU A 58 12.05 -13.78 9.08
N ASN A 59 12.37 -13.46 10.34
CA ASN A 59 13.74 -13.40 10.84
C ASN A 59 13.90 -14.12 12.19
N PRO A 60 13.58 -15.42 12.29
CA PRO A 60 13.54 -16.16 13.56
C PRO A 60 14.90 -16.28 14.26
N ALA A 61 16.00 -16.03 13.55
CA ALA A 61 17.37 -16.07 14.10
C ALA A 61 17.82 -14.73 14.72
N LEU A 62 17.08 -13.64 14.53
CA LEU A 62 17.46 -12.32 15.05
C LEU A 62 16.87 -12.10 16.45
N PRO A 63 17.61 -11.45 17.36
CA PRO A 63 17.09 -11.09 18.68
C PRO A 63 16.08 -9.94 18.58
N ALA A 64 15.23 -9.79 19.60
CA ALA A 64 14.19 -8.77 19.65
C ALA A 64 14.74 -7.35 19.44
N GLU A 65 15.92 -7.02 20.00
CA GLU A 65 16.54 -5.69 19.83
C GLU A 65 16.85 -5.35 18.37
N ALA A 66 17.21 -6.34 17.56
CA ALA A 66 17.46 -6.17 16.13
C ALA A 66 16.15 -5.95 15.36
N LEU A 67 15.09 -6.67 15.74
CA LEU A 67 13.76 -6.52 15.14
C LEU A 67 13.14 -5.16 15.50
N ASP A 68 13.32 -4.70 16.74
CA ASP A 68 12.85 -3.39 17.19
C ASP A 68 13.59 -2.25 16.48
N ASP A 69 14.90 -2.40 16.22
CA ASP A 69 15.64 -1.44 15.38
C ASP A 69 15.14 -1.43 13.94
N ALA A 70 14.85 -2.59 13.35
CA ALA A 70 14.25 -2.69 12.02
C ALA A 70 12.87 -2.02 11.97
N PHE A 71 12.01 -2.32 12.95
CA PHE A 71 10.69 -1.71 13.10
C PHE A 71 10.79 -0.18 13.18
N ARG A 72 11.74 0.34 13.98
CA ARG A 72 11.97 1.79 14.12
C ARG A 72 12.39 2.43 12.79
N LYS A 73 13.27 1.79 12.02
CA LYS A 73 13.72 2.27 10.70
C LYS A 73 12.59 2.28 9.67
N LEU A 74 11.69 1.30 9.72
CA LEU A 74 10.53 1.23 8.82
C LEU A 74 9.41 2.21 9.16
N THR A 75 9.25 2.56 10.45
CA THR A 75 8.17 3.45 10.92
C THR A 75 8.58 4.91 11.04
N ARG A 76 9.87 5.23 10.90
CA ARG A 76 10.41 6.60 10.97
C ARG A 76 11.30 6.90 9.76
N PRO A 77 10.72 6.96 8.54
CA PRO A 77 11.50 7.16 7.32
C PRO A 77 12.16 8.55 7.30
N GLU A 78 13.42 8.59 6.85
CA GLU A 78 14.20 9.82 6.73
C GLU A 78 13.79 10.66 5.51
N GLY A 79 13.87 11.98 5.63
CA GLY A 79 13.65 12.93 4.53
C GLY A 79 12.37 13.74 4.64
N VAL A 80 12.34 14.91 4.00
CA VAL A 80 11.19 15.83 3.98
C VAL A 80 10.35 15.62 2.72
N ASP A 81 10.98 15.34 1.58
CA ASP A 81 10.28 15.09 0.33
C ASP A 81 9.58 13.70 0.35
N PRO A 82 8.29 13.61 0.00
CA PRO A 82 7.54 12.34 0.02
C PRO A 82 8.11 11.26 -0.90
N VAL A 83 8.59 11.63 -2.10
CA VAL A 83 9.13 10.66 -3.06
C VAL A 83 10.50 10.18 -2.62
N VAL A 84 11.32 11.04 -2.02
CA VAL A 84 12.60 10.66 -1.41
C VAL A 84 12.37 9.68 -0.25
N ARG A 85 11.42 9.97 0.64
CA ARG A 85 10.99 9.06 1.72
C ARG A 85 10.52 7.72 1.16
N ASN A 86 9.74 7.75 0.09
CA ASN A 86 9.24 6.55 -0.57
C ASN A 86 10.34 5.69 -1.17
N ARG A 87 11.33 6.30 -1.83
CA ARG A 87 12.53 5.62 -2.33
C ARG A 87 13.32 4.96 -1.19
N ALA A 88 13.50 5.67 -0.08
CA ALA A 88 14.23 5.15 1.07
C ALA A 88 13.52 3.93 1.67
N LEU A 89 12.22 4.01 1.89
CA LEU A 89 11.43 2.87 2.38
C LEU A 89 11.40 1.72 1.39
N HIS A 90 11.18 1.98 0.10
CA HIS A 90 11.16 0.94 -0.93
C HIS A 90 12.45 0.11 -0.94
N ARG A 91 13.61 0.75 -0.79
CA ARG A 91 14.89 0.04 -0.62
C ARG A 91 14.92 -0.84 0.62
N LEU A 92 14.43 -0.37 1.75
CA LEU A 92 14.33 -1.20 2.96
C LEU A 92 13.39 -2.40 2.78
N LEU A 93 12.34 -2.26 1.97
CA LEU A 93 11.44 -3.38 1.64
C LEU A 93 12.14 -4.43 0.77
N VAL A 94 12.85 -4.00 -0.27
CA VAL A 94 13.48 -4.86 -1.28
C VAL A 94 14.80 -5.46 -0.82
N ASP A 95 15.71 -4.63 -0.29
CA ASP A 95 17.07 -5.02 0.10
C ASP A 95 17.16 -5.53 1.56
N GLY A 96 16.11 -5.28 2.34
CA GLY A 96 16.07 -5.53 3.78
C GLY A 96 16.67 -4.39 4.61
N VAL A 97 16.42 -4.44 5.92
CA VAL A 97 16.86 -3.42 6.87
C VAL A 97 18.16 -3.86 7.53
N THR A 98 19.24 -3.11 7.33
CA THR A 98 20.49 -3.33 8.07
C THR A 98 20.29 -3.01 9.54
N VAL A 99 20.62 -3.94 10.42
CA VAL A 99 20.52 -3.80 11.88
C VAL A 99 21.79 -4.27 12.56
N GLU A 100 22.05 -3.74 13.74
CA GLU A 100 23.18 -4.15 14.59
C GLU A 100 22.66 -4.62 15.95
N TYR A 101 23.23 -5.71 16.46
CA TYR A 101 22.86 -6.27 17.76
C TYR A 101 24.07 -6.89 18.46
N ARG A 102 24.00 -7.10 19.77
CA ARG A 102 25.05 -7.79 20.53
C ARG A 102 24.78 -9.28 20.57
N ASP A 103 25.77 -10.08 20.18
CA ASP A 103 25.70 -11.53 20.35
C ASP A 103 25.92 -11.95 21.81
N ALA A 104 25.71 -13.23 22.11
CA ALA A 104 25.89 -13.78 23.45
C ALA A 104 27.33 -13.64 24.00
N GLY A 105 28.32 -13.40 23.12
CA GLY A 105 29.70 -13.11 23.49
C GLY A 105 29.99 -11.62 23.70
N GLY A 106 28.99 -10.75 23.59
CA GLY A 106 29.10 -9.30 23.75
C GLY A 106 29.64 -8.55 22.53
N SER A 107 29.88 -9.24 21.41
CA SER A 107 30.38 -8.63 20.17
C SER A 107 29.23 -8.03 19.36
N ILE A 108 29.47 -6.90 18.69
CA ILE A 108 28.49 -6.30 17.78
C ILE A 108 28.48 -7.09 16.47
N ARG A 109 27.28 -7.48 16.03
CA ARG A 109 27.02 -8.16 14.76
C ARG A 109 26.09 -7.30 13.91
N GLY A 110 26.38 -7.21 12.61
CA GLY A 110 25.45 -6.67 11.62
C GLY A 110 24.64 -7.79 10.97
N ALA A 111 23.36 -7.52 10.66
CA ALA A 111 22.48 -8.43 9.93
C ALA A 111 21.54 -7.66 9.00
N GLN A 112 20.99 -8.35 8.00
CA GLN A 112 19.89 -7.86 7.16
C GLN A 112 18.57 -8.47 7.62
N THR A 113 17.65 -7.62 8.07
CA THR A 113 16.29 -8.03 8.43
C THR A 113 15.40 -8.00 7.20
N ARG A 114 14.80 -9.14 6.86
CA ARG A 114 13.82 -9.27 5.78
C ARG A 114 12.47 -8.68 6.21
N VAL A 115 11.86 -7.86 5.35
CA VAL A 115 10.58 -7.19 5.64
C VAL A 115 9.42 -7.84 4.88
N ILE A 116 9.69 -8.30 3.66
CA ILE A 116 8.72 -8.93 2.76
C ILE A 116 9.27 -10.30 2.33
N ASP A 117 8.41 -11.31 2.34
CA ASP A 117 8.71 -12.59 1.72
C ASP A 117 8.41 -12.55 0.23
N PHE A 118 9.41 -12.23 -0.59
CA PHE A 118 9.26 -12.21 -2.05
C PHE A 118 9.22 -13.60 -2.67
N ASP A 119 9.64 -14.64 -1.95
CA ASP A 119 9.79 -16.00 -2.48
C ASP A 119 8.51 -16.81 -2.27
N ASP A 120 7.83 -16.62 -1.14
CA ASP A 120 6.55 -17.25 -0.81
C ASP A 120 5.51 -16.19 -0.40
N PRO A 121 4.42 -15.96 -1.17
CA PRO A 121 3.44 -14.95 -0.84
C PRO A 121 2.70 -15.30 0.44
N ALA A 122 2.57 -16.60 0.77
CA ALA A 122 1.92 -17.05 2.00
C ALA A 122 2.75 -16.73 3.25
N GLY A 123 4.04 -16.40 3.11
CA GLY A 123 4.89 -15.91 4.20
C GLY A 123 4.51 -14.50 4.68
N ASN A 124 3.70 -13.77 3.91
CA ASN A 124 3.25 -12.41 4.24
C ASN A 124 1.81 -12.38 4.76
N ASP A 125 1.53 -11.37 5.57
CA ASP A 125 0.17 -10.99 5.96
C ASP A 125 -0.42 -10.02 4.93
N TRP A 126 -1.59 -10.37 4.37
CA TRP A 126 -2.29 -9.62 3.32
C TRP A 126 -3.63 -9.10 3.85
N LEU A 127 -3.75 -7.78 3.99
CA LEU A 127 -4.94 -7.14 4.56
C LEU A 127 -5.41 -5.96 3.70
N ALA A 128 -6.65 -6.02 3.22
CA ALA A 128 -7.35 -4.90 2.63
C ALA A 128 -8.24 -4.25 3.71
N VAL A 129 -8.12 -2.95 3.90
CA VAL A 129 -8.92 -2.20 4.88
C VAL A 129 -9.70 -1.12 4.18
N ASN A 130 -11.03 -1.16 4.25
CA ASN A 130 -11.86 -0.09 3.72
C ASN A 130 -12.06 1.05 4.73
N GLN A 131 -12.19 2.27 4.21
CA GLN A 131 -12.55 3.47 4.99
C GLN A 131 -11.61 3.71 6.18
N PHE A 132 -10.29 3.60 5.95
CA PHE A 132 -9.27 3.73 7.00
C PHE A 132 -8.93 5.21 7.29
N SER A 133 -9.44 5.75 8.39
CA SER A 133 -9.18 7.16 8.74
C SER A 133 -7.74 7.38 9.23
N VAL A 134 -7.11 8.43 8.71
CA VAL A 134 -5.77 8.93 9.08
C VAL A 134 -5.85 10.41 9.42
N VAL A 135 -5.17 10.82 10.49
CA VAL A 135 -5.07 12.22 10.90
C VAL A 135 -3.61 12.63 10.98
N GLU A 136 -3.20 13.61 10.18
CA GLU A 136 -1.85 14.18 10.21
C GLU A 136 -1.97 15.70 10.16
N ASN A 137 -1.28 16.43 11.05
CA ASN A 137 -1.25 17.90 11.06
C ASN A 137 -2.63 18.57 10.96
N LYS A 138 -3.64 18.03 11.66
CA LYS A 138 -5.07 18.46 11.64
C LYS A 138 -5.82 18.22 10.32
N HIS A 139 -5.19 17.58 9.34
CA HIS A 139 -5.86 17.05 8.17
C HIS A 139 -6.36 15.64 8.48
N SER A 140 -7.66 15.42 8.28
CA SER A 140 -8.27 14.10 8.36
C SER A 140 -8.58 13.62 6.94
N ARG A 141 -8.13 12.42 6.61
CA ARG A 141 -8.35 11.74 5.33
C ARG A 141 -8.82 10.32 5.57
N ARG A 142 -9.68 9.83 4.70
CA ARG A 142 -10.22 8.48 4.77
C ARG A 142 -10.22 7.89 3.36
N PRO A 143 -9.16 7.17 3.00
CA PRO A 143 -9.12 6.40 1.77
C PRO A 143 -10.18 5.34 1.72
N ASP A 144 -10.64 5.05 0.50
CA ASP A 144 -11.68 4.04 0.29
C ASP A 144 -11.14 2.65 0.60
N VAL A 145 -10.00 2.26 0.02
CA VAL A 145 -9.31 1.01 0.37
C VAL A 145 -7.80 1.22 0.48
N LEU A 146 -7.22 0.70 1.57
CA LEU A 146 -5.78 0.54 1.75
C LEU A 146 -5.39 -0.93 1.71
N LEU A 147 -4.32 -1.23 0.99
CA LEU A 147 -3.74 -2.57 0.95
C LEU A 147 -2.48 -2.62 1.80
N PHE A 148 -2.52 -3.45 2.86
CA PHE A 148 -1.44 -3.65 3.80
C PHE A 148 -0.73 -4.99 3.57
N VAL A 149 0.59 -4.95 3.43
CA VAL A 149 1.42 -6.15 3.46
C VAL A 149 2.30 -6.09 4.70
N ASN A 150 2.20 -7.11 5.56
CA ASN A 150 2.92 -7.14 6.85
C ASN A 150 2.71 -5.86 7.68
N GLY A 151 1.49 -5.30 7.64
CA GLY A 151 1.14 -4.07 8.36
C GLY A 151 1.60 -2.75 7.73
N LEU A 152 2.30 -2.77 6.59
CA LEU A 152 2.70 -1.57 5.85
C LEU A 152 1.67 -1.22 4.76
N PRO A 153 1.15 0.02 4.67
CA PRO A 153 0.20 0.40 3.63
C PRO A 153 0.92 0.55 2.28
N LEU A 154 0.86 -0.48 1.43
CA LEU A 154 1.58 -0.51 0.16
C LEU A 154 0.72 -0.09 -1.05
N ALA A 155 -0.60 0.02 -0.92
CA ALA A 155 -1.42 0.61 -1.97
C ALA A 155 -2.61 1.40 -1.44
N VAL A 156 -3.05 2.37 -2.25
CA VAL A 156 -4.27 3.17 -2.03
C VAL A 156 -5.15 3.05 -3.26
N LEU A 157 -6.41 2.68 -3.06
CA LEU A 157 -7.43 2.61 -4.10
C LEU A 157 -8.52 3.61 -3.73
N GLU A 158 -8.81 4.56 -4.62
CA GLU A 158 -9.88 5.55 -4.46
C GLU A 158 -10.97 5.35 -5.50
N LEU A 159 -12.22 5.37 -5.06
CA LEU A 159 -13.39 5.18 -5.88
C LEU A 159 -14.20 6.47 -5.94
N LYS A 160 -14.89 6.64 -7.06
CA LYS A 160 -15.90 7.69 -7.21
C LYS A 160 -17.22 7.07 -7.56
N ASN A 161 -18.27 7.71 -7.05
CA ASN A 161 -19.63 7.34 -7.33
C ASN A 161 -19.95 7.55 -8.83
N PRO A 162 -20.18 6.49 -9.61
CA PRO A 162 -20.53 6.62 -11.04
C PRO A 162 -21.88 7.31 -11.29
N ALA A 163 -22.74 7.41 -10.27
CA ALA A 163 -24.05 8.04 -10.37
C ALA A 163 -24.03 9.55 -10.11
N ALA A 164 -22.90 10.14 -9.72
CA ALA A 164 -22.80 11.59 -9.59
C ALA A 164 -22.58 12.22 -10.97
N GLU A 165 -23.45 13.15 -11.37
CA GLU A 165 -23.52 13.77 -12.71
C GLU A 165 -22.20 14.37 -13.24
N ASN A 166 -21.21 14.60 -12.37
CA ASN A 166 -19.88 15.14 -12.72
C ASN A 166 -18.69 14.30 -12.20
N ALA A 167 -18.95 13.10 -11.65
CA ALA A 167 -17.90 12.23 -11.15
C ALA A 167 -17.15 11.58 -12.31
N THR A 168 -16.00 12.16 -12.64
CA THR A 168 -15.02 11.51 -13.51
C THR A 168 -13.99 10.82 -12.63
N ILE A 169 -13.30 9.80 -13.16
CA ILE A 169 -12.08 9.22 -12.55
C ILE A 169 -11.10 10.33 -12.10
N TRP A 170 -11.06 11.46 -12.80
CA TRP A 170 -10.17 12.55 -12.47
C TRP A 170 -10.53 13.26 -11.16
N SER A 171 -11.77 13.16 -10.69
CA SER A 171 -12.13 13.60 -9.34
C SER A 171 -11.56 12.68 -8.25
N ALA A 172 -11.47 11.37 -8.50
CA ALA A 172 -10.75 10.43 -7.63
C ALA A 172 -9.24 10.73 -7.61
N PHE A 173 -8.66 11.02 -8.79
CA PHE A 173 -7.27 11.45 -8.89
C PHE A 173 -7.01 12.74 -8.09
N GLN A 174 -7.87 13.76 -8.20
CA GLN A 174 -7.73 14.97 -7.40
C GLN A 174 -7.85 14.67 -5.89
N GLN A 175 -8.72 13.76 -5.49
CA GLN A 175 -8.83 13.31 -4.09
C GLN A 175 -7.52 12.72 -3.59
N LEU A 176 -6.90 11.79 -4.34
CA LEU A 176 -5.56 11.28 -4.03
C LEU A 176 -4.54 12.40 -3.85
N GLN A 177 -4.51 13.39 -4.75
CA GLN A 177 -3.58 14.53 -4.63
C GLN A 177 -3.82 15.33 -3.34
N THR A 178 -5.08 15.52 -2.92
CA THR A 178 -5.39 16.18 -1.64
C THR A 178 -5.04 15.33 -0.41
N TYR A 179 -4.95 14.02 -0.58
CA TYR A 179 -4.57 13.07 0.46
C TYR A 179 -3.06 13.08 0.61
N GLU A 180 -2.31 12.97 -0.50
CA GLU A 180 -0.85 13.09 -0.53
C GLU A 180 -0.37 14.39 0.15
N ALA A 181 -1.05 15.51 -0.09
CA ALA A 181 -0.73 16.78 0.55
C ALA A 181 -1.12 16.86 2.03
N GLY A 182 -2.20 16.18 2.43
CA GLY A 182 -2.77 16.27 3.79
C GLY A 182 -2.20 15.26 4.78
N VAL A 183 -1.93 14.04 4.33
CA VAL A 183 -1.42 12.91 5.13
C VAL A 183 -0.22 12.24 4.44
N PRO A 184 0.85 12.98 4.11
CA PRO A 184 1.98 12.46 3.33
C PRO A 184 2.64 11.22 3.96
N THR A 185 2.54 11.04 5.28
CA THR A 185 3.10 9.87 5.97
C THR A 185 2.46 8.56 5.50
N LEU A 186 1.17 8.57 5.14
CA LEU A 186 0.46 7.41 4.60
C LEU A 186 1.06 6.91 3.28
N PHE A 187 1.55 7.84 2.45
CA PHE A 187 2.05 7.55 1.11
C PHE A 187 3.52 7.16 1.09
N ALA A 188 4.24 7.37 2.19
CA ALA A 188 5.66 7.06 2.28
C ALA A 188 5.98 5.59 1.92
N PRO A 189 5.24 4.56 2.35
CA PRO A 189 5.51 3.18 1.94
C PRO A 189 4.79 2.73 0.65
N ASN A 190 3.91 3.55 0.05
CA ASN A 190 3.06 3.07 -1.06
C ASN A 190 3.87 2.65 -2.29
N ALA A 191 3.57 1.48 -2.82
CA ALA A 191 4.00 0.96 -4.11
C ALA A 191 3.12 1.45 -5.26
N LEU A 192 1.80 1.43 -5.05
CA LEU A 192 0.76 1.51 -6.07
C LEU A 192 -0.35 2.49 -5.68
N LEU A 193 -0.81 3.31 -6.62
CA LEU A 193 -2.02 4.13 -6.48
C LEU A 193 -3.01 3.78 -7.59
N ALA A 194 -4.28 3.59 -7.26
CA ALA A 194 -5.34 3.37 -8.24
C ALA A 194 -6.53 4.30 -8.00
N VAL A 195 -7.17 4.71 -9.09
CA VAL A 195 -8.39 5.51 -9.09
C VAL A 195 -9.42 4.87 -10.00
N SER A 196 -10.69 4.89 -9.62
CA SER A 196 -11.76 4.32 -10.42
C SER A 196 -13.09 5.05 -10.23
N ASP A 197 -13.96 4.98 -11.23
CA ASP A 197 -15.38 5.31 -11.12
C ASP A 197 -16.27 4.05 -11.05
N GLY A 198 -15.65 2.87 -10.85
CA GLY A 198 -16.30 1.57 -10.81
C GLY A 198 -16.36 0.85 -12.15
N VAL A 199 -16.22 1.55 -13.29
CA VAL A 199 -16.15 0.94 -14.62
C VAL A 199 -14.74 1.08 -15.18
N GLU A 200 -14.25 2.31 -15.24
CA GLU A 200 -12.90 2.61 -15.68
C GLU A 200 -11.96 2.72 -14.47
N ALA A 201 -10.69 2.39 -14.68
CA ALA A 201 -9.65 2.47 -13.65
C ALA A 201 -8.32 2.97 -14.23
N ARG A 202 -7.61 3.77 -13.45
CA ARG A 202 -6.26 4.22 -13.79
C ARG A 202 -5.31 3.96 -12.64
N VAL A 203 -4.10 3.56 -12.98
CA VAL A 203 -3.05 3.18 -12.05
C VAL A 203 -1.84 4.07 -12.25
N GLY A 204 -1.25 4.51 -11.15
CA GLY A 204 -0.04 5.34 -11.14
C GLY A 204 0.75 5.17 -9.86
N THR A 205 1.73 6.05 -9.65
CA THR A 205 2.63 6.04 -8.49
C THR A 205 2.63 7.38 -7.79
N LEU A 206 3.13 7.40 -6.55
CA LEU A 206 3.31 8.63 -5.77
C LEU A 206 4.06 9.71 -6.56
N GLY A 207 3.51 10.92 -6.58
CA GLY A 207 4.09 12.08 -7.28
C GLY A 207 3.93 12.06 -8.80
N ALA A 208 3.27 11.06 -9.39
CA ALA A 208 3.03 10.99 -10.81
C ALA A 208 1.88 11.92 -11.25
N GLY A 209 2.10 12.65 -12.35
CA GLY A 209 1.08 13.49 -12.97
C GLY A 209 -0.08 12.67 -13.54
N ARG A 210 -1.21 13.34 -13.79
CA ARG A 210 -2.45 12.74 -14.34
C ARG A 210 -2.20 11.93 -15.61
N GLU A 211 -1.32 12.39 -16.47
CA GLU A 211 -0.95 11.77 -17.74
C GLU A 211 -0.24 10.42 -17.57
N TRP A 212 0.30 10.13 -16.38
CA TRP A 212 0.97 8.89 -16.03
C TRP A 212 0.07 7.90 -15.28
N PHE A 213 -1.17 8.29 -14.98
CA PHE A 213 -2.20 7.37 -14.52
C PHE A 213 -2.80 6.65 -15.74
N LYS A 214 -2.42 5.39 -15.95
CA LYS A 214 -2.73 4.62 -17.17
C LYS A 214 -3.73 3.50 -16.90
N PRO A 215 -4.53 3.09 -17.91
CA PRO A 215 -5.35 1.89 -17.79
C PRO A 215 -4.46 0.63 -17.70
N TRP A 216 -4.86 -0.32 -16.86
CA TRP A 216 -4.25 -1.65 -16.82
C TRP A 216 -5.14 -2.65 -17.56
N ARG A 217 -4.58 -3.47 -18.44
CA ARG A 217 -5.37 -4.23 -19.44
C ARG A 217 -5.20 -5.73 -19.43
N THR A 218 -4.36 -6.29 -18.55
CA THR A 218 -4.05 -7.73 -18.54
C THR A 218 -4.14 -8.27 -17.12
N ILE A 219 -4.56 -9.54 -16.97
CA ILE A 219 -4.58 -10.21 -15.66
C ILE A 219 -3.31 -11.04 -15.44
N THR A 220 -2.90 -11.80 -16.45
CA THR A 220 -1.69 -12.66 -16.39
C THR A 220 -0.50 -12.07 -17.15
N GLY A 221 -0.68 -10.93 -17.82
CA GLY A 221 0.33 -10.31 -18.68
C GLY A 221 0.35 -10.81 -20.13
N GLU A 222 -0.34 -11.91 -20.45
CA GLU A 222 -0.25 -12.57 -21.76
C GLU A 222 -1.28 -12.06 -22.76
N THR A 223 -2.53 -11.90 -22.32
CA THR A 223 -3.65 -11.48 -23.17
C THR A 223 -4.38 -10.30 -22.55
N LEU A 224 -4.98 -9.47 -23.41
CA LEU A 224 -5.93 -8.46 -22.97
C LEU A 224 -7.07 -9.14 -22.21
N ALA A 225 -7.48 -8.53 -21.11
CA ALA A 225 -8.67 -8.95 -20.38
C ALA A 225 -9.92 -8.77 -21.25
N ASP A 226 -10.97 -9.53 -20.92
CA ASP A 226 -12.27 -9.39 -21.57
C ASP A 226 -12.77 -7.94 -21.41
N ALA A 227 -13.13 -7.30 -22.52
CA ALA A 227 -13.58 -5.92 -22.57
C ALA A 227 -14.90 -5.68 -21.82
N HIS A 228 -15.63 -6.73 -21.45
CA HIS A 228 -16.85 -6.63 -20.63
C HIS A 228 -16.56 -6.60 -19.13
N LEU A 229 -15.32 -6.88 -18.70
CA LEU A 229 -14.95 -6.77 -17.29
C LEU A 229 -14.71 -5.30 -16.91
N PRO A 230 -15.17 -4.85 -15.73
CA PRO A 230 -14.77 -3.56 -15.19
C PRO A 230 -13.25 -3.46 -15.11
N GLU A 231 -12.68 -2.33 -15.52
CA GLU A 231 -11.23 -2.12 -15.48
C GLU A 231 -10.68 -2.24 -14.05
N LEU A 232 -11.47 -1.86 -13.03
CA LEU A 232 -11.11 -2.04 -11.62
C LEU A 232 -10.92 -3.53 -11.26
N GLN A 233 -11.78 -4.40 -11.76
CA GLN A 233 -11.64 -5.85 -11.56
C GLN A 233 -10.36 -6.36 -12.23
N VAL A 234 -10.03 -5.85 -13.43
CA VAL A 234 -8.80 -6.19 -14.15
C VAL A 234 -7.56 -5.69 -13.40
N VAL A 235 -7.61 -4.48 -12.82
CA VAL A 235 -6.55 -3.93 -11.97
C VAL A 235 -6.32 -4.83 -10.75
N ILE A 236 -7.37 -5.19 -10.01
CA ILE A 236 -7.24 -6.01 -8.80
C ILE A 236 -6.72 -7.41 -9.12
N ALA A 237 -7.31 -8.05 -10.13
CA ALA A 237 -6.85 -9.36 -10.57
C ALA A 237 -5.42 -9.31 -11.11
N GLY A 238 -5.06 -8.29 -11.89
CA GLY A 238 -3.76 -8.16 -12.54
C GLY A 238 -2.63 -7.71 -11.61
N LEU A 239 -2.87 -6.75 -10.74
CA LEU A 239 -1.82 -6.12 -9.93
C LEU A 239 -1.88 -6.52 -8.45
N CYS A 240 -3.07 -6.74 -7.88
CA CYS A 240 -3.22 -6.96 -6.44
C CYS A 240 -3.13 -8.43 -6.04
N ALA A 241 -3.08 -9.38 -6.98
CA ALA A 241 -2.84 -10.78 -6.62
C ALA A 241 -1.45 -10.92 -5.93
N PRO A 242 -1.32 -11.60 -4.78
CA PRO A 242 -0.12 -11.61 -3.94
C PRO A 242 1.20 -11.78 -4.70
N ARG A 243 1.31 -12.79 -5.56
CA ARG A 243 2.52 -13.01 -6.38
C ARG A 243 2.84 -11.81 -7.26
N ARG A 244 1.87 -11.30 -8.01
CA ARG A 244 2.06 -10.16 -8.93
C ARG A 244 2.31 -8.85 -8.19
N PHE A 245 1.72 -8.67 -7.02
CA PHE A 245 1.99 -7.51 -6.18
C PHE A 245 3.44 -7.53 -5.64
N LEU A 246 3.95 -8.70 -5.28
CA LEU A 246 5.36 -8.87 -4.88
C LEU A 246 6.31 -8.62 -6.06
N ASP A 247 6.00 -9.16 -7.24
CA ASP A 247 6.79 -8.92 -8.44
C ASP A 247 6.79 -7.43 -8.80
N LEU A 248 5.62 -6.77 -8.74
CA LEU A 248 5.50 -5.32 -8.92
C LEU A 248 6.41 -4.55 -7.97
N LEU A 249 6.34 -4.90 -6.68
CA LEU A 249 7.10 -4.25 -5.62
C LEU A 249 8.61 -4.41 -5.81
N ARG A 250 9.08 -5.61 -6.20
CA ARG A 250 10.51 -5.92 -6.32
C ARG A 250 11.10 -5.47 -7.66
N ASP A 251 10.38 -5.71 -8.75
CA ASP A 251 10.96 -5.78 -10.09
C ASP A 251 10.46 -4.66 -11.03
N PHE A 252 9.35 -3.98 -10.72
CA PHE A 252 8.70 -3.02 -11.63
C PHE A 252 8.56 -1.60 -11.09
N ILE A 253 9.15 -1.30 -9.93
CA ILE A 253 9.22 0.07 -9.40
C ILE A 253 10.64 0.62 -9.59
N VAL A 254 10.72 1.77 -10.28
CA VAL A 254 11.99 2.45 -10.56
C VAL A 254 11.94 3.88 -10.04
N PHE A 255 13.08 4.35 -9.51
CA PHE A 255 13.29 5.74 -9.14
C PHE A 255 14.39 6.34 -10.01
N GLU A 256 14.05 7.37 -10.75
CA GLU A 256 14.96 8.09 -11.65
C GLU A 256 15.31 9.47 -11.06
N ASP A 257 16.55 9.91 -11.27
CA ASP A 257 16.96 11.29 -10.99
C ASP A 257 16.78 12.13 -12.25
N ASP A 258 15.77 12.99 -12.25
CA ASP A 258 15.45 13.93 -13.33
C ASP A 258 15.89 15.33 -12.91
N GLY A 259 17.13 15.69 -13.22
CA GLY A 259 17.67 17.02 -12.97
C GLY A 259 17.74 17.42 -11.49
N GLY A 260 18.01 16.46 -10.59
CA GLY A 260 18.05 16.67 -9.14
C GLY A 260 16.72 16.41 -8.44
N ARG A 261 15.65 16.06 -9.18
CA ARG A 261 14.37 15.63 -8.63
C ARG A 261 14.20 14.13 -8.81
N ILE A 262 13.92 13.42 -7.73
CA ILE A 262 13.62 12.00 -7.80
C ILE A 262 12.17 11.82 -8.28
N VAL A 263 11.99 11.02 -9.33
CA VAL A 263 10.68 10.64 -9.88
C VAL A 263 10.50 9.13 -9.75
N LYS A 264 9.34 8.72 -9.25
CA LYS A 264 8.93 7.32 -9.17
C LYS A 264 8.18 6.91 -10.44
N LYS A 265 8.49 5.73 -10.97
CA LYS A 265 7.85 5.13 -12.14
C LYS A 265 7.48 3.67 -11.86
N MET A 266 6.43 3.22 -12.53
CA MET A 266 6.01 1.82 -12.59
C MET A 266 6.19 1.36 -14.04
N ALA A 267 6.99 0.31 -14.25
CA ALA A 267 7.36 -0.22 -15.56
C ALA A 267 6.42 -1.33 -16.04
#